data_AF-A0A4Y5SJJ3-F1
#
_entry.id   AF-A0A4Y5SJJ3-F1
#
_cell.length_a   1.000
_cell.length_b   1.000
_cell.length_c   1.000
_cell.angle_alpha   90.00
_cell.angle_beta   90.00
_cell.angle_gamma   90.00
#
_symmetry.space_group_name_H-M   'P 1'
#
loop_
_entity.id
_entity.type
_entity.pdbx_description
1 polymer ?
#
loop_
_entity_poly.entity_id
_entity_poly.type
_entity_poly.pdbx_seq_one_letter_code
_entity_poly.pdbx_strand_id
1 'polypeptide(L)' 'MDVEDGVVLFISLWILISALAVKSVDVFITLTLIGLLVTLEVGGLFLSREKKGEIKPIVELLIFLFALIVLKKVYEVLSG' A
#
# COMPACT_ATOMS: atom_id res chain seq x y z
N MET A 1 -19.38 -12.36 -4.40
CA MET A 1 -18.14 -11.79 -4.95
C MET A 1 -17.03 -12.57 -4.30
N ASP A 2 -16.16 -13.16 -5.10
CA ASP A 2 -15.00 -13.83 -4.54
C ASP A 2 -14.08 -12.81 -3.87
N VAL A 3 -13.29 -13.28 -2.92
CA VAL A 3 -12.41 -12.41 -2.13
C VAL A 3 -11.42 -11.66 -3.04
N GLU A 4 -11.01 -12.31 -4.13
CA GLU A 4 -10.16 -11.76 -5.18
C GLU A 4 -10.82 -10.58 -5.90
N ASP A 5 -12.11 -10.70 -6.27
CA ASP A 5 -12.87 -9.59 -6.88
C ASP A 5 -13.01 -8.40 -5.93
N GLY A 6 -13.21 -8.66 -4.63
CA GLY A 6 -13.31 -7.63 -3.59
C GLY A 6 -12.01 -6.85 -3.42
N VAL A 7 -10.88 -7.55 -3.49
CA VAL A 7 -9.53 -6.96 -3.43
C VAL A 7 -9.26 -6.06 -4.64
N VAL A 8 -9.60 -6.51 -5.85
CA VAL A 8 -9.41 -5.74 -7.08
C VAL A 8 -10.26 -4.46 -7.07
N LEU A 9 -11.51 -4.55 -6.62
CA LEU A 9 -12.39 -3.39 -6.48
C LEU A 9 -11.87 -2.38 -5.46
N PHE A 10 -11.38 -2.86 -4.31
CA PHE A 10 -10.81 -2.00 -3.28
C PHE A 10 -9.60 -1.22 -3.80
N ILE A 11 -8.62 -1.90 -4.42
CA ILE A 11 -7.43 -1.24 -4.97
C ILE A 11 -7.81 -0.24 -6.05
N SER A 12 -8.73 -0.60 -6.95
CA SER A 12 -9.18 0.28 -8.03
C SER A 12 -9.80 1.56 -7.48
N LEU A 13 -10.70 1.42 -6.50
CA LEU A 13 -11.35 2.56 -5.87
C LEU A 13 -10.37 3.40 -5.06
N TRP A 14 -9.44 2.76 -4.36
CA TRP A 14 -8.41 3.41 -3.56
C TRP A 14 -7.47 4.26 -4.42
N ILE A 15 -7.00 3.73 -5.55
CA ILE A 15 -6.14 4.45 -6.50
C ILE A 15 -6.91 5.62 -7.10
N LEU A 16 -8.19 5.41 -7.47
CA LEU A 16 -9.01 6.47 -8.05
C LEU A 16 -9.22 7.63 -7.07
N ILE A 17 -9.57 7.33 -5.82
CA ILE A 17 -9.73 8.32 -4.76
C ILE A 17 -8.39 9.03 -4.48
N SER A 18 -7.30 8.27 -4.41
CA SER A 18 -5.96 8.84 -4.20
C SER A 18 -5.59 9.81 -5.33
N ALA A 19 -5.81 9.45 -6.60
CA ALA A 19 -5.53 10.32 -7.74
C ALA A 19 -6.37 11.61 -7.72
N LEU A 20 -7.61 11.55 -7.24
CA LEU A 20 -8.49 12.71 -7.14
C LEU A 20 -8.19 13.60 -5.92
N ALA A 21 -7.72 13.02 -4.82
CA ALA A 21 -7.53 13.72 -3.56
C ALA A 21 -6.22 14.52 -3.49
N VAL A 22 -5.19 14.13 -4.24
CA VAL A 22 -3.86 14.74 -4.15
C VAL A 22 -3.36 15.32 -5.47
N LYS A 23 -2.82 16.52 -5.40
CA LYS A 23 -2.20 17.24 -6.53
C LYS A 23 -0.72 16.96 -6.70
N SER A 24 -0.07 16.40 -5.68
CA SER A 24 1.36 16.10 -5.66
C SER A 24 1.59 14.61 -5.90
N VAL A 25 2.49 14.31 -6.83
CA VAL A 25 2.86 12.94 -7.22
C VAL A 25 3.45 12.18 -6.03
N ASP A 26 4.25 12.83 -5.17
CA ASP A 26 4.82 12.21 -3.97
C ASP A 26 3.75 11.69 -3.00
N VAL A 27 2.69 12.48 -2.79
CA VAL A 27 1.61 12.12 -1.87
C VAL A 27 0.72 11.05 -2.50
N PHE A 28 0.50 11.10 -3.82
CA PHE A 28 -0.21 10.05 -4.55
C PHE A 28 0.50 8.69 -4.46
N ILE A 29 1.82 8.67 -4.66
CA ILE A 29 2.63 7.46 -4.55
C ILE A 29 2.56 6.90 -3.12
N THR A 30 2.63 7.77 -2.12
CA THR A 30 2.56 7.38 -0.70
C THR A 30 1.19 6.78 -0.36
N LEU A 31 0.10 7.42 -0.76
CA LEU A 31 -1.27 6.91 -0.53
C LEU A 31 -1.50 5.58 -1.26
N THR A 32 -0.99 5.45 -2.48
CA THR A 32 -1.10 4.21 -3.25
C THR A 32 -0.33 3.06 -2.58
N LEU A 33 0.87 3.33 -2.06
CA LEU A 33 1.65 2.36 -1.29
C LEU A 33 0.93 1.91 -0.02
N ILE A 34 0.31 2.83 0.72
CA ILE A 34 -0.50 2.50 1.90
C ILE A 34 -1.66 1.57 1.51
N GLY A 35 -2.39 1.89 0.45
CA GLY A 35 -3.49 1.06 -0.05
C GLY A 35 -3.05 -0.34 -0.43
N LEU A 36 -1.92 -0.46 -1.13
CA LEU A 36 -1.34 -1.76 -1.48
C LEU A 36 -0.94 -2.56 -0.24
N LEU A 37 -0.26 -1.94 0.73
CA LEU A 37 0.17 -2.57 1.98
C LEU A 37 -1.00 -3.08 2.81
N VAL A 38 -2.03 -2.24 2.99
CA VAL A 38 -3.26 -2.63 3.69
C VAL A 38 -3.93 -3.79 2.98
N THR A 39 -4.00 -3.75 1.65
CA THR A 39 -4.61 -4.84 0.88
C THR A 39 -3.82 -6.13 0.96
N LEU A 40 -2.49 -6.06 1.01
CA LEU A 40 -1.62 -7.22 1.22
C LEU A 40 -1.77 -7.82 2.62
N GLU A 41 -1.85 -6.99 3.66
CA GLU A 41 -2.00 -7.45 5.05
C GLU A 41 -3.39 -8.06 5.26
N VAL A 42 -4.44 -7.36 4.81
CA VAL A 42 -5.83 -7.82 4.90
C VAL A 42 -6.07 -9.00 3.97
N GLY A 43 -5.62 -8.94 2.72
CA GLY A 43 -5.69 -10.04 1.76
C GLY A 43 -4.88 -11.26 2.22
N GLY A 44 -3.74 -11.05 2.88
CA GLY A 44 -2.95 -12.09 3.52
C GLY A 44 -3.70 -12.80 4.66
N LEU A 45 -4.59 -12.11 5.39
CA LEU A 45 -5.48 -12.74 6.37
C LEU A 45 -6.51 -13.68 5.73
N PHE A 46 -6.93 -13.41 4.49
CA PHE A 46 -7.87 -14.23 3.74
C PHE A 46 -7.23 -15.25 2.78
N LEU A 47 -5.94 -15.12 2.46
CA LEU A 47 -5.19 -16.07 1.63
C LEU A 47 -4.82 -17.36 2.40
N SER A 48 -4.98 -18.52 1.74
CA SER A 48 -4.58 -19.83 2.25
C SER A 48 -3.12 -19.88 2.73
N ARG A 49 -2.88 -20.59 3.84
CA ARG A 49 -1.61 -20.64 4.58
C ARG A 49 -0.38 -21.01 3.74
N GLU A 50 -0.57 -21.72 2.62
CA GLU A 50 0.52 -22.16 1.71
C GLU A 50 1.18 -20.99 0.98
N LYS A 51 0.42 -19.98 0.51
CA LYS A 51 0.98 -18.79 -0.18
C LYS A 51 1.49 -17.72 0.78
N LYS A 52 1.14 -17.83 2.07
CA LYS A 52 1.48 -16.86 3.11
C LYS A 52 2.97 -16.84 3.44
N GLY A 53 3.68 -17.95 3.20
CA GLY A 53 5.13 -18.07 3.40
C GLY A 53 5.95 -17.28 2.38
N GLU A 54 5.54 -17.26 1.11
CA GLU A 54 6.26 -16.58 0.03
C GLU A 54 6.01 -15.06 0.00
N ILE A 55 4.83 -14.62 0.47
CA ILE A 55 4.43 -13.20 0.44
C ILE A 55 5.07 -12.41 1.59
N LYS A 56 5.42 -13.09 2.69
CA LYS A 56 6.02 -12.48 3.90
C LYS A 56 7.24 -11.58 3.63
N PRO A 57 8.29 -12.05 2.92
CA PRO A 57 9.46 -11.21 2.63
C PRO A 57 9.15 -10.02 1.71
N ILE A 58 8.18 -10.17 0.78
CA ILE A 58 7.73 -9.08 -0.09
C ILE A 58 7.03 -8.00 0.71
N VAL A 59 6.19 -8.38 1.68
CA VAL A 59 5.51 -7.43 2.58
C VAL A 59 6.51 -6.69 3.46
N GLU A 60 7.49 -7.37 4.04
CA GLU A 60 8.56 -6.73 4.82
C GLU A 60 9.35 -5.71 3.98
N LEU A 61 9.71 -6.06 2.74
CA LEU A 61 10.36 -5.14 1.81
C LEU A 61 9.49 -3.92 1.51
N LEU A 62 8.19 -4.13 1.31
CA LEU A 62 7.24 -3.08 0.98
C LEU A 62 7.03 -2.11 2.16
N ILE A 63 6.97 -2.65 3.39
CA ILE A 63 6.93 -1.86 4.64
C ILE A 63 8.22 -1.06 4.81
N PHE A 64 9.38 -1.66 4.52
CA PHE A 64 10.66 -0.98 4.59
C PHE A 64 10.74 0.20 3.61
N LEU A 65 10.31 0.02 2.35
CA LEU A 65 10.22 1.09 1.35
C LEU A 65 9.25 2.19 1.77
N PHE A 66 8.11 1.82 2.34
CA PHE A 66 7.14 2.77 2.88
C PHE A 66 7.75 3.62 4.01
N ALA A 67 8.43 2.99 4.96
CA ALA A 67 9.13 3.69 6.04
C ALA A 67 10.18 4.67 5.51
N LEU A 68 10.95 4.29 4.48
CA LEU A 68 11.94 5.15 3.82
C LEU A 68 11.31 6.39 3.17
N ILE A 69 10.18 6.21 2.48
CA ILE A 69 9.45 7.30 1.83
C ILE A 69 8.89 8.26 2.89
N VAL A 70 8.30 7.73 3.95
CA VAL A 70 7.80 8.54 5.09
C VAL A 70 8.94 9.30 5.75
N LEU A 71 10.08 8.66 6.04
CA LEU A 71 11.26 9.30 6.62
C LEU A 71 11.77 10.45 5.74
N LYS A 72 11.89 10.22 4.44
CA LYS A 72 12.30 11.26 3.49
C LYS A 72 11.34 12.45 3.53
N LYS A 73 10.03 12.18 3.55
CA LYS A 73 9.03 13.25 3.57
C LYS A 73 8.96 14.00 4.90
N VAL A 74 9.16 13.31 6.01
CA VAL A 74 9.32 13.93 7.33
C VAL A 74 10.57 14.82 7.36
N TYR A 75 11.69 14.37 6.80
CA TYR A 75 12.89 15.19 6.68
C TYR A 75 12.64 16.45 5.83
N GLU A 76 12.00 16.32 4.68
CA GLU A 76 11.68 17.44 3.79
C GLU A 76 10.76 18.48 4.46
N VAL A 77 9.82 18.03 5.30
CA VAL A 77 8.95 18.90 6.10
C VAL A 77 9.71 19.56 7.26
N LEU A 78 10.61 18.83 7.92
CA LEU A 78 11.41 19.33 9.04
C LEU A 78 12.54 20.26 8.60
N SER A 79 13.07 20.07 7.39
CA SER A 79 14.18 20.84 6.82
C SER A 79 13.73 22.05 6.00
N GLY A 80 12.48 22.52 6.22
CA GLY A 80 11.81 23.57 5.46
C GLY A 80 12.69 24.74 5.02
#